data_AF-F4A1W8-F1
#
_entry.id   AF-F4A1W8-F1
#
_cell.length_a   1.000
_cell.length_b   1.000
_cell.length_c   1.000
_cell.angle_alpha   90.00
_cell.angle_beta   90.00
_cell.angle_gamma   90.00
#
_symmetry.space_group_name_H-M   'P 1'
#
loop_
_entity.id
_entity.type
_entity.pdbx_description
1 polymer ?
#
loop_
_entity_poly.entity_id
_entity_poly.type
_entity_poly.pdbx_seq_one_letter_code
_entity_poly.pdbx_strand_id
1 'polypeptide(L)'
;MYIVLLIGLIFIICSIPLLKRDISVIEKYSIDIENSKRELAELKELKYNILAELEDMLAENDIDNLSSDIVRLADSGYTVSDIARQLGRGIGEVQIMLRVGQMRRQKRDDTSS
;
A
#
# COMPACT_ATOMS: atom_id res chain seq x y z
N MET A 1 -15.54 65.72 -28.46
CA MET A 1 -16.21 64.46 -28.09
C MET A 1 -15.60 63.23 -28.77
N TYR A 2 -15.40 63.22 -30.09
CA TYR A 2 -14.90 62.03 -30.82
C TYR A 2 -13.53 61.49 -30.36
N ILE A 3 -12.59 62.37 -29.99
CA ILE A 3 -11.24 61.97 -29.53
C ILE A 3 -11.32 61.15 -28.23
N VAL A 4 -12.21 61.52 -27.31
CA VAL A 4 -12.40 60.81 -26.03
C VAL A 4 -12.99 59.42 -26.26
N LEU A 5 -13.93 59.29 -27.20
CA LEU A 5 -14.48 58.00 -27.60
C LEU A 5 -13.43 57.08 -28.25
N LEU A 6 -12.53 57.66 -29.05
CA LEU A 6 -11.48 56.91 -29.76
C LEU A 6 -10.44 56.35 -28.80
N ILE A 7 -10.04 57.12 -27.79
CA ILE A 7 -9.11 56.67 -26.73
C ILE A 7 -9.73 55.54 -25.90
N GLY A 8 -11.03 55.66 -25.55
CA GLY A 8 -11.74 54.61 -24.84
C GLY A 8 -11.82 53.29 -25.63
N LEU A 9 -12.03 53.38 -26.95
CA LEU A 9 -12.10 52.22 -27.83
C LEU A 9 -10.73 51.53 -27.99
N ILE A 10 -9.64 52.30 -28.08
CA ILE A 10 -8.27 51.77 -28.07
C ILE A 10 -7.97 51.03 -26.76
N PHE A 11 -8.38 51.58 -25.62
CA PHE A 11 -8.18 50.96 -24.32
C PHE A 11 -8.90 49.60 -24.22
N ILE A 12 -10.16 49.53 -24.67
CA ILE A 12 -10.94 48.28 -24.73
C ILE A 12 -10.25 47.23 -25.62
N ILE A 13 -9.78 47.63 -26.81
CA ILE A 13 -9.08 46.72 -27.72
C ILE A 13 -7.77 46.20 -27.10
N CYS A 14 -7.03 47.05 -26.38
CA CYS A 14 -5.81 46.64 -25.68
C CYS A 14 -6.06 45.73 -24.47
N SER A 15 -7.19 45.86 -23.78
CA SER A 15 -7.50 45.02 -22.60
C SER A 15 -7.90 43.58 -22.96
N ILE A 16 -8.54 43.36 -24.11
CA ILE A 16 -9.01 42.02 -24.55
C ILE A 16 -7.87 40.97 -24.63
N PRO A 17 -6.70 41.21 -25.26
CA PRO A 17 -5.64 40.23 -25.34
C PRO A 17 -5.00 39.90 -23.98
N LEU A 18 -4.98 40.85 -23.04
CA LEU A 18 -4.51 40.61 -21.66
C LEU A 18 -5.43 39.62 -20.95
N LEU A 19 -6.75 39.84 -21.02
CA LEU A 19 -7.75 38.93 -20.45
C LEU A 19 -7.66 37.51 -21.04
N LYS A 20 -7.43 37.39 -22.35
CA LYS A 20 -7.25 36.08 -23.00
C LYS A 20 -6.03 35.33 -22.48
N ARG A 21 -4.93 36.04 -22.19
CA ARG A 21 -3.72 35.43 -21.63
C ARG A 21 -4.02 34.86 -20.23
N ASP A 22 -4.67 35.63 -19.38
CA ASP A 22 -4.98 35.18 -18.01
C ASP A 22 -5.93 33.98 -18.01
N ILE A 23 -6.96 33.97 -18.88
CA ILE A 23 -7.86 32.82 -19.04
C ILE A 23 -7.10 31.56 -19.48
N SER A 24 -6.18 31.68 -20.45
CA SER A 24 -5.40 30.53 -20.92
C SER A 24 -4.47 29.96 -19.83
N VAL A 25 -3.95 30.82 -18.96
CA VAL A 25 -3.11 30.42 -17.83
C VAL A 25 -3.95 29.70 -16.78
N ILE A 26 -5.15 30.21 -16.47
CA ILE A 26 -6.10 29.57 -15.54
C ILE A 26 -6.52 28.19 -16.03
N GLU A 27 -6.82 28.05 -17.32
CA GLU A 27 -7.21 26.76 -17.91
C GLU A 27 -6.08 25.75 -17.79
N LYS A 28 -4.83 26.14 -18.09
CA LYS A 28 -3.66 25.29 -17.89
C LYS A 28 -3.52 24.83 -16.44
N TYR A 29 -3.63 25.75 -15.47
CA TYR A 29 -3.58 25.37 -14.06
C TYR A 29 -4.71 24.43 -13.65
N SER A 30 -5.92 24.56 -14.23
CA SER A 30 -7.01 23.63 -13.93
C SER A 30 -6.70 22.20 -14.41
N ILE A 31 -6.09 22.07 -15.59
CA ILE A 31 -5.68 20.78 -16.15
C ILE A 31 -4.57 20.17 -15.28
N ASP A 32 -3.56 20.97 -14.90
CA ASP A 32 -2.47 20.51 -14.05
C ASP A 32 -3.00 20.06 -12.66
N ILE A 33 -3.95 20.80 -12.07
CA ILE A 33 -4.60 20.40 -10.81
C ILE A 33 -5.39 19.10 -10.97
N GLU A 34 -6.10 18.91 -12.09
CA GLU A 34 -6.83 17.66 -12.34
C GLU A 34 -5.87 16.47 -12.48
N ASN A 35 -4.76 16.65 -13.19
CA ASN A 35 -3.73 15.62 -13.34
C ASN A 35 -3.11 15.26 -11.99
N SER A 36 -2.71 16.26 -11.19
CA SER A 36 -2.17 16.00 -9.84
C SER A 36 -3.18 15.31 -8.92
N LYS A 37 -4.48 15.60 -9.06
CA LYS A 37 -5.53 14.87 -8.31
C LYS A 37 -5.62 13.40 -8.73
N ARG A 38 -5.48 13.09 -10.02
CA ARG A 38 -5.47 11.72 -10.54
C ARG A 38 -4.24 10.97 -10.03
N GLU A 39 -3.05 11.55 -10.17
CA GLU A 39 -1.80 10.98 -9.65
C GLU A 39 -1.89 10.71 -8.14
N LEU A 40 -2.49 11.61 -7.37
CA LEU A 40 -2.68 11.42 -5.93
C LEU A 40 -3.65 10.26 -5.62
N ALA A 41 -4.69 10.07 -6.44
CA ALA A 41 -5.62 8.96 -6.28
C ALA A 41 -4.95 7.61 -6.57
N GLU A 42 -4.16 7.53 -7.65
CA GLU A 42 -3.37 6.35 -8.01
C GLU A 42 -2.34 6.02 -6.92
N LEU A 43 -1.64 7.02 -6.39
CA LEU A 43 -0.68 6.83 -5.30
C LEU A 43 -1.35 6.32 -4.02
N LYS A 44 -2.56 6.79 -3.73
CA LYS A 44 -3.34 6.34 -2.59
C LYS A 44 -3.75 4.88 -2.73
N GLU A 45 -4.22 4.48 -3.91
CA GLU A 45 -4.56 3.08 -4.21
C GLU A 45 -3.33 2.16 -4.10
N LEU A 46 -2.20 2.56 -4.69
CA LEU A 46 -0.94 1.82 -4.59
C LEU A 46 -0.51 1.65 -3.13
N LYS A 47 -0.62 2.70 -2.30
CA LYS A 47 -0.30 2.63 -0.88
C LYS A 47 -1.16 1.59 -0.15
N TYR A 48 -2.47 1.52 -0.43
CA TYR A 48 -3.34 0.53 0.21
C TYR A 48 -2.96 -0.89 -0.20
N ASN A 49 -2.67 -1.12 -1.48
CA ASN A 49 -2.28 -2.44 -1.97
C ASN A 49 -0.97 -2.91 -1.32
N ILE A 50 0.03 -2.03 -1.23
CA ILE A 50 1.30 -2.36 -0.56
C ILE A 50 1.09 -2.65 0.92
N LEU A 51 0.26 -1.85 1.62
CA LEU A 51 -0.02 -2.10 3.04
C LEU A 51 -0.70 -3.46 3.27
N ALA A 52 -1.67 -3.82 2.42
CA ALA A 52 -2.33 -5.11 2.50
C ALA A 52 -1.36 -6.27 2.27
N GLU A 53 -0.51 -6.17 1.24
CA GLU A 53 0.52 -7.18 0.97
C GLU A 53 1.53 -7.31 2.11
N LEU A 54 1.90 -6.19 2.74
CA LEU A 54 2.82 -6.19 3.89
C LEU A 54 2.18 -6.85 5.12
N GLU A 55 0.90 -6.59 5.38
CA GLU A 55 0.16 -7.23 6.47
C GLU A 55 0.06 -8.74 6.26
N ASP A 56 -0.23 -9.19 5.03
CA ASP A 56 -0.27 -10.60 4.69
C ASP A 56 1.11 -11.27 4.85
N MET A 57 2.17 -10.62 4.37
CA MET A 57 3.55 -11.11 4.53
C MET A 57 3.99 -11.16 6.00
N LEU A 58 3.57 -10.20 6.83
CA LEU A 58 3.87 -10.21 8.27
C LEU A 58 3.12 -11.34 8.97
N ALA A 59 1.84 -11.53 8.65
CA ALA A 59 1.05 -12.63 9.19
C ALA A 59 1.63 -13.99 8.79
N GLU A 60 2.09 -14.15 7.55
CA GLU A 60 2.75 -15.37 7.10
C GLU A 60 4.08 -15.59 7.83
N ASN A 61 4.93 -14.57 7.95
CA ASN A 61 6.20 -14.68 8.68
C ASN A 61 6.00 -15.05 10.17
N ASP A 62 4.99 -14.47 10.83
CA ASP A 62 4.70 -14.78 12.23
C ASP A 62 4.23 -16.24 12.41
N ILE A 63 3.40 -16.74 11.48
CA ILE A 63 2.99 -18.16 11.48
C ILE A 63 4.19 -19.07 11.21
N ASP A 64 5.06 -18.70 10.28
CA ASP A 64 6.25 -19.45 9.92
C ASP A 64 7.25 -19.55 11.08
N ASN A 65 7.50 -18.43 11.76
CA ASN A 65 8.37 -18.37 12.92
C ASN A 65 7.80 -19.18 14.09
N LEU A 66 6.50 -19.01 14.39
CA LEU A 66 5.83 -19.75 15.46
C LEU A 66 5.83 -21.26 15.18
N SER A 67 5.55 -21.66 13.94
CA SER A 67 5.60 -23.07 13.54
C SER A 67 7.01 -23.64 13.65
N SER A 68 8.04 -22.90 13.23
CA SER A 68 9.44 -23.32 13.35
C SER A 68 9.87 -23.50 14.82
N ASP A 69 9.50 -22.56 15.70
CA ASP A 69 9.79 -22.66 17.13
C ASP A 69 9.09 -23.86 17.78
N ILE A 70 7.83 -24.11 17.44
CA ILE A 70 7.07 -25.27 17.92
C ILE A 70 7.73 -26.58 17.48
N VAL A 71 8.13 -26.68 16.21
CA VAL A 71 8.81 -27.86 15.70
C VAL A 71 10.16 -28.05 16.40
N ARG A 72 10.95 -26.98 16.59
CA ARG A 72 12.23 -27.06 17.31
C ARG A 72 12.06 -27.55 18.75
N LEU A 73 11.04 -27.08 19.46
CA LEU A 73 10.75 -27.53 20.82
C LEU A 73 10.30 -28.99 20.84
N ALA A 74 9.48 -29.42 19.87
CA ALA A 74 9.08 -30.82 19.74
C ALA A 74 10.28 -31.73 19.42
N ASP A 75 11.18 -31.31 18.52
CA ASP A 75 12.43 -32.02 18.20
C ASP A 75 13.37 -32.12 19.42
N SER A 76 13.28 -31.14 20.33
CA SER A 76 14.03 -31.13 21.60
C SER A 76 13.39 -32.02 22.68
N GLY A 77 12.27 -32.69 22.38
CA GLY A 77 11.60 -33.64 23.27
C GLY A 77 10.51 -33.06 24.17
N TYR A 78 10.12 -31.79 23.99
CA TYR A 78 9.02 -31.20 24.76
C TYR A 78 7.67 -31.77 24.31
N THR A 79 6.76 -32.00 25.27
CA THR A 79 5.39 -32.41 24.93
C THR A 79 4.57 -31.23 24.42
N VAL A 80 3.52 -31.50 23.65
CA VAL A 80 2.60 -30.46 23.14
C VAL A 80 2.03 -29.59 24.27
N SER A 81 1.75 -30.20 25.43
CA SER A 81 1.25 -29.48 26.61
C SER A 81 2.30 -28.53 27.19
N ASP A 82 3.57 -28.93 27.22
CA ASP A 82 4.67 -28.09 27.71
C ASP A 82 4.93 -26.92 26.77
N ILE A 83 4.90 -27.17 25.45
CA ILE A 83 5.04 -26.15 24.41
C ILE A 83 3.89 -25.14 24.50
N ALA A 84 2.65 -25.62 24.63
CA ALA A 84 1.47 -24.78 24.80
C ALA A 84 1.60 -23.87 26.03
N ARG A 85 2.07 -24.42 27.15
CA ARG A 85 2.30 -23.65 28.37
C ARG A 85 3.43 -22.62 28.22
N GLN A 86 4.53 -22.99 27.55
CA GLN A 86 5.68 -22.11 27.35
C GLN A 86 5.39 -20.95 26.39
N LEU A 87 4.57 -21.20 25.36
CA LEU A 87 4.19 -20.19 24.36
C LEU A 87 2.91 -19.42 24.72
N GLY A 88 2.23 -19.80 25.82
CA GLY A 88 0.95 -19.20 26.21
C GLY A 88 -0.16 -19.46 25.18
N ARG A 89 -0.12 -20.60 24.49
CA ARG A 89 -1.05 -20.98 23.41
C ARG A 89 -1.95 -22.13 23.81
N GLY A 90 -3.03 -22.34 23.06
CA GLY A 90 -3.89 -23.51 23.25
C GLY A 90 -3.23 -24.81 22.77
N ILE A 91 -3.49 -25.93 23.45
CA ILE A 91 -2.96 -27.25 23.03
C ILE A 91 -3.35 -27.57 21.58
N GLY A 92 -4.59 -27.30 21.19
CA GLY A 92 -5.06 -27.52 19.81
C GLY A 92 -4.34 -26.65 18.79
N GLU A 93 -4.04 -25.38 19.14
CA GLU A 93 -3.29 -24.46 18.29
C GLU A 93 -1.86 -24.97 18.03
N VAL A 94 -1.20 -25.45 19.10
CA VAL A 94 0.14 -26.04 18.99
C VAL A 94 0.13 -27.31 18.14
N GLN A 95 -0.88 -28.19 18.29
CA GLN A 95 -1.00 -29.39 17.45
C GLN A 95 -1.13 -29.05 15.97
N ILE A 96 -1.96 -28.05 15.65
CA ILE A 96 -2.15 -27.60 14.27
C ILE A 96 -0.81 -27.04 13.73
N MET A 97 -0.16 -26.15 14.46
CA MET A 97 1.09 -25.52 14.05
C MET A 97 2.26 -26.50 13.91
N LEU A 98 2.32 -27.53 14.77
CA LEU A 98 3.28 -28.62 14.67
C LEU A 98 3.08 -29.40 13.36
N ARG A 99 1.83 -29.74 13.03
CA ARG A 99 1.49 -30.45 11.80
C ARG A 99 1.82 -29.63 10.56
N VAL A 100 1.49 -28.34 10.56
CA VAL A 100 1.82 -27.40 9.48
C VAL A 100 3.34 -27.33 9.29
N GLY A 101 4.11 -27.23 10.36
CA GLY A 101 5.57 -27.18 10.30
C GLY A 101 6.19 -28.47 9.74
N GLN A 102 5.67 -29.64 10.14
CA GLN A 102 6.10 -30.94 9.61
C GLN A 102 5.80 -31.08 8.11
N MET A 103 4.59 -30.71 7.67
CA MET A 103 4.21 -30.75 6.25
C MET A 103 5.11 -29.84 5.39
N ARG A 104 5.50 -28.68 5.93
CA ARG A 104 6.40 -27.74 5.24
C ARG A 104 7.84 -28.24 5.16
N ARG A 105 8.35 -28.96 6.17
CA ARG A 105 9.66 -29.62 6.09
C ARG A 105 9.67 -30.67 4.98
N GLN A 106 8.65 -31.54 4.95
CA GLN A 106 8.51 -32.57 3.92
C GLN A 106 8.48 -31.97 2.50
N LYS A 107 7.72 -30.90 2.29
CA LYS A 107 7.66 -30.21 0.99
C LYS A 107 9.00 -29.62 0.54
N ARG A 108 9.87 -29.18 1.46
CA ARG A 108 11.21 -28.65 1.10
C ARG A 108 12.18 -29.77 0.70
N ASP A 109 12.10 -30.91 1.38
CA ASP A 109 12.92 -32.09 1.07
C ASP A 109 12.56 -32.67 -0.31
N ASP A 110 11.27 -32.62 -0.69
CA ASP A 110 10.77 -33.07 -1.99
C ASP A 110 11.22 -32.19 -3.17
N THR A 111 11.42 -30.88 -2.97
CA THR A 111 11.93 -29.95 -4.00
C THR A 111 13.46 -29.98 -4.17
N SER A 112 14.16 -30.70 -3.30
CA SER A 112 15.64 -30.80 -3.31
C SER A 112 16.14 -32.13 -3.91
N SER A 113 15.22 -32.99 -4.38
CA SER A 113 15.48 -34.27 -5.07
C SER A 113 15.15 -34.18 -6.55
#